data_AF-W4JNG1-F1
#
_entry.id   AF-W4JNG1-F1
#
_cell.length_a   1.000
_cell.length_b   1.000
_cell.length_c   1.000
_cell.angle_alpha   90.00
_cell.angle_beta   90.00
_cell.angle_gamma   90.00
#
_symmetry.space_group_name_H-M   'P 1'
#
loop_
_entity.id
_entity.type
_entity.pdbx_description
1 polymer ?
#
loop_
_entity_poly.entity_id
_entity_poly.type
_entity_poly.pdbx_seq_one_letter_code
_entity_poly.pdbx_strand_id
1 'polypeptide(L)' 'ELLATNLGGEDVILGTDCLYEHNPQINWVKNRLTFSICARTCLVSRPKFMIQAQLLL' A
#
# COMPACT_ATOMS: atom_id res chain seq x y z
N GLU A 1 18.43 10.57 -0.43
CA GLU A 1 17.70 11.86 -0.43
C GLU A 1 16.25 11.57 -0.08
N LEU A 2 15.67 12.25 0.90
CA LEU A 2 14.29 12.00 1.32
C LEU A 2 13.38 12.95 0.52
N LEU A 3 12.75 12.43 -0.53
CA LEU A 3 11.80 13.20 -1.34
C LEU A 3 10.47 13.28 -0.59
N ALA A 4 10.22 14.41 0.06
CA ALA A 4 8.93 14.69 0.66
C ALA A 4 8.07 15.47 -0.35
N THR A 5 6.83 15.02 -0.56
CA THR A 5 5.84 15.71 -1.39
C THR A 5 4.58 15.97 -0.57
N ASN A 6 3.88 17.06 -0.86
CA ASN A 6 2.61 17.36 -0.23
C ASN A 6 1.54 16.38 -0.76
N LEU A 7 0.93 15.62 0.14
CA LEU A 7 -0.10 14.63 -0.19
C LEU A 7 -1.53 15.22 -0.20
N GLY A 8 -1.68 16.52 0.09
CA GLY A 8 -2.97 17.17 0.21
C GLY A 8 -3.72 16.68 1.46
N GLY A 9 -4.88 16.07 1.26
CA GLY A 9 -5.69 15.48 2.32
C GLY A 9 -5.39 14.01 2.63
N GLU A 10 -4.45 13.39 1.91
CA GLU A 10 -4.18 11.96 2.01
C GLU A 10 -3.01 11.67 2.96
N ASP A 11 -3.09 10.56 3.69
CA ASP A 11 -2.02 10.12 4.59
C ASP A 11 -0.89 9.38 3.84
N VAL A 12 -1.25 8.61 2.80
CA VAL A 12 -0.32 7.79 2.01
C VAL A 12 -0.84 7.64 0.58
N ILE A 13 0.05 7.83 -0.41
CA ILE A 13 -0.22 7.49 -1.81
C ILE A 13 0.63 6.27 -2.19
N LEU A 14 -0.02 5.26 -2.76
CA LEU A 14 0.66 4.09 -3.31
C LEU A 14 0.89 4.30 -4.81
N GLY A 15 2.15 4.41 -5.21
CA GLY A 15 2.54 4.48 -6.61
C GLY A 15 2.28 3.19 -7.37
N THR A 16 2.23 3.29 -8.71
CA THR A 16 2.01 2.14 -9.60
C THR A 16 3.18 1.15 -9.58
N ASP A 17 4.38 1.63 -9.27
CA ASP A 17 5.57 0.82 -9.00
C ASP A 17 5.37 -0.11 -7.81
N CYS A 18 4.88 0.41 -6.67
CA CYS A 18 4.56 -0.36 -5.49
C CYS A 18 3.45 -1.40 -5.76
N LEU A 19 2.40 -1.00 -6.50
CA LEU A 19 1.33 -1.90 -6.88
C LEU A 19 1.80 -3.03 -7.80
N TYR A 20 2.68 -2.72 -8.76
CA TYR A 20 3.26 -3.70 -9.66
C TYR A 20 4.18 -4.68 -8.93
N GLU A 21 5.07 -4.20 -8.07
CA GLU A 21 6.03 -5.03 -7.33
C GLU A 21 5.34 -6.00 -6.38
N HIS A 22 4.31 -5.54 -5.66
CA HIS A 22 3.65 -6.35 -4.64
C HIS A 22 2.37 -7.06 -5.09
N ASN A 23 1.85 -6.74 -6.29
CA ASN A 23 0.65 -7.31 -6.88
C ASN A 23 -0.47 -7.63 -5.86
N PRO A 24 -0.96 -6.60 -5.13
CA PRO A 24 -1.84 -6.81 -4.00
C PRO A 24 -3.18 -7.40 -4.42
N GLN A 25 -3.76 -8.22 -3.55
CA GLN A 25 -5.09 -8.77 -3.76
C GLN A 25 -6.15 -7.72 -3.41
N ILE A 26 -7.06 -7.44 -4.35
CA ILE A 26 -8.12 -6.47 -4.16
C ILE A 26 -9.45 -7.18 -3.90
N ASN A 27 -10.08 -6.88 -2.77
CA ASN A 27 -11.43 -7.30 -2.45
C ASN A 27 -12.37 -6.09 -2.42
N TRP A 28 -13.04 -5.85 -3.54
CA TRP A 28 -13.96 -4.72 -3.71
C TRP A 28 -15.19 -4.82 -2.80
N VAL A 29 -15.72 -6.04 -2.58
CA VAL A 29 -16.90 -6.26 -1.73
C VAL A 29 -16.65 -5.87 -0.27
N LYS A 30 -15.43 -6.09 0.22
CA LYS A 30 -15.03 -5.80 1.60
C LYS A 30 -14.22 -4.49 1.73
N ASN A 31 -14.09 -3.73 0.64
CA ASN A 31 -13.23 -2.56 0.53
C ASN A 31 -11.82 -2.78 1.13
N ARG A 32 -11.15 -3.86 0.72
CA ARG A 32 -9.90 -4.31 1.33
C ARG A 32 -8.82 -4.59 0.29
N LEU A 33 -7.63 -4.04 0.53
CA LEU A 33 -6.41 -4.35 -0.21
C LEU A 33 -5.51 -5.24 0.66
N THR A 34 -4.89 -6.28 0.09
CA THR A 34 -4.04 -7.20 0.85
C THR A 34 -2.70 -7.41 0.15
N PHE A 35 -1.62 -6.98 0.82
CA PHE A 35 -0.24 -7.22 0.42
C PHE A 35 0.23 -8.56 0.98
N SER A 36 0.23 -9.60 0.16
CA SER A 36 0.68 -10.95 0.54
C SER A 36 2.00 -11.36 -0.11
N ILE A 37 2.49 -10.57 -1.07
CA ILE A 37 3.69 -10.85 -1.86
C ILE A 37 4.70 -9.73 -1.60
N CYS A 38 5.93 -10.10 -1.25
CA CYS A 38 7.07 -9.19 -1.24
C CYS A 38 8.15 -9.75 -2.16
N ALA A 39 8.77 -8.88 -2.96
CA ALA A 39 9.96 -9.26 -3.72
C ALA A 39 11.07 -9.72 -2.77
N ARG A 40 12.02 -10.53 -3.23
CA ARG A 40 13.15 -10.98 -2.38
C ARG A 40 14.03 -9.81 -1.90
N THR A 41 13.95 -8.68 -2.58
CA THR A 41 14.59 -7.40 -2.28
C THR A 41 13.82 -6.57 -1.25
N CYS A 42 12.59 -6.97 -0.89
CA CYS A 42 11.79 -6.31 0.13
C CYS A 42 12.47 -6.49 1.49
N LEU A 43 13.03 -5.39 2.01
CA LEU A 43 13.74 -5.36 3.30
C LEU A 43 12.81 -5.33 4.51
N VAL A 44 11.49 -5.39 4.29
CA VAL A 44 10.49 -5.35 5.36
C VAL A 44 10.49 -6.70 6.10
N SER A 45 11.16 -6.71 7.26
CA SER A 45 11.36 -7.89 8.10
C SER A 45 10.27 -8.09 9.17
N ARG A 46 9.24 -7.24 9.21
CA ARG A 46 8.14 -7.28 10.22
C ARG A 46 6.78 -7.62 9.60
N PRO A 47 5.88 -8.30 10.34
CA PRO A 47 4.79 -9.05 9.77
C PRO A 47 3.69 -8.14 9.20
N LYS A 48 3.01 -8.68 8.18
CA LYS A 48 1.74 -8.23 7.57
C LYS A 48 1.04 -7.12 8.37
N PHE A 49 1.13 -5.89 7.91
CA PHE A 49 0.25 -4.81 8.36
C PHE A 49 -0.97 -4.74 7.43
N MET A 50 -2.14 -4.47 8.00
CA MET A 50 -3.35 -4.15 7.24
C MET A 50 -3.51 -2.64 7.20
N ILE A 51 -3.60 -2.08 6.00
CA ILE A 51 -4.08 -0.72 5.80
C ILE A 51 -5.60 -0.82 5.62
N GLN A 52 -6.36 -0.11 6.45
CA GLN A 52 -7.80 -0.02 6.31
C GLN A 52 -8.12 1.21 5.47
N ALA A 53 -8.55 1.00 4.22
CA ALA A 53 -8.97 2.09 3.36
C ALA A 53 -10.28 2.67 3.92
N GLN A 54 -10.24 3.92 4.36
CA GLN A 54 -11.42 4.63 4.84
C GLN A 54 -11.94 5.49 3.69
N LEU A 55 -13.15 5.19 3.22
CA LEU A 55 -13.82 6.06 2.26
C LEU A 55 -14.25 7.32 3.02
N LEU A 56 -13.58 8.44 2.76
CA LEU A 56 -14.09 9.75 3.18
C LEU A 56 -15.23 10.11 2.22
N LEU A 57 -16.45 10.18 2.75
CA LEU A 57 -17.65 10.69 2.08
C LEU A 57 -17.68 12.22 2.12
#